data_AF-A0A0R3KZE6-F1
#
_entry.id   AF-A0A0R3KZE6-F1
#
_cell.length_a   1.000
_cell.length_b   1.000
_cell.length_c   1.000
_cell.angle_alpha   90.00
_cell.angle_beta   90.00
_cell.angle_gamma   90.00
#
_symmetry.space_group_name_H-M   'P 1'
#
loop_
_entity.id
_entity.type
_entity.pdbx_description
1 polymer ?
#
loop_
_entity_poly.entity_id
_entity_poly.type
_entity_poly.pdbx_seq_one_letter_code
_entity_poly.pdbx_strand_id
1 'polypeptide(L)'
;MFNPQHARLEFEAILRGRDLHEHDLNLVDGCEALFDFYRDRRPSGRVFEQHEDADMLLFQWGTFDWGAGEQFAFSLTRQIIVYEDAEDEDIWQLSLTFEFEANDDLRSLGNGDKWCHSLLELPEFRKYVRRSTAFRVCAEHQVRRTLLEYGAAG
;
A
#
# COMPACT_ATOMS: atom_id res chain seq x y z
N MET A 1 7.54 -13.96 11.42
CA MET A 1 6.21 -14.17 10.82
C MET A 1 5.14 -13.54 11.71
N PHE A 2 3.96 -13.25 11.20
CA PHE A 2 2.86 -12.64 11.96
C PHE A 2 1.49 -13.23 11.57
N ASN A 3 0.49 -13.14 12.45
CA ASN A 3 -0.89 -13.54 12.12
C ASN A 3 -1.49 -12.49 11.15
N PRO A 4 -1.99 -12.87 9.95
CA PRO A 4 -2.61 -11.96 8.99
C PRO A 4 -3.60 -10.95 9.61
N GLN A 5 -4.43 -11.38 10.55
CA GLN A 5 -5.42 -10.52 11.23
C GLN A 5 -4.79 -9.34 11.99
N HIS A 6 -3.50 -9.41 12.30
CA HIS A 6 -2.74 -8.37 12.98
C HIS A 6 -1.88 -7.53 12.02
N ALA A 7 -2.07 -7.62 10.70
CA ALA A 7 -1.26 -6.90 9.70
C ALA A 7 -1.14 -5.39 10.01
N ARG A 8 -2.26 -4.74 10.36
CA ARG A 8 -2.26 -3.32 10.77
C ARG A 8 -1.40 -3.08 12.01
N LEU A 9 -1.62 -3.85 13.07
CA LEU A 9 -0.90 -3.71 14.34
C LEU A 9 0.62 -3.89 14.18
N GLU A 10 1.01 -4.85 13.33
CA GLU A 10 2.41 -5.13 12.98
C GLU A 10 3.03 -3.97 12.19
N PHE A 11 2.29 -3.42 11.22
CA PHE A 11 2.77 -2.29 10.44
C PHE A 11 2.90 -1.01 11.29
N GLU A 12 1.92 -0.73 12.15
CA GLU A 12 2.00 0.38 13.10
C GLU A 12 3.18 0.22 14.07
N ALA A 13 3.53 -1.01 14.46
CA ALA A 13 4.73 -1.26 15.28
C ALA A 13 6.02 -0.91 14.53
N ILE A 14 6.08 -1.14 13.21
CA ILE A 14 7.20 -0.72 12.36
C ILE A 14 7.28 0.80 12.28
N LEU A 15 6.15 1.48 12.07
CA LEU A 15 6.11 2.95 12.05
C LEU A 15 6.60 3.53 13.37
N ARG A 16 6.07 3.05 14.52
CA ARG A 16 6.53 3.48 15.85
C ARG A 16 8.02 3.22 16.08
N GLY A 17 8.53 2.08 15.62
CA GLY A 17 9.96 1.76 15.70
C GLY A 17 10.86 2.71 14.90
N ARG A 18 10.29 3.49 13.97
CA ARG A 18 10.96 4.53 13.17
C ARG A 18 10.65 5.95 13.64
N ASP A 19 9.96 6.11 14.77
CA ASP A 19 9.42 7.39 15.24
C ASP A 19 8.46 8.06 14.23
N LEU A 20 7.76 7.22 13.44
CA LEU A 20 6.76 7.64 12.47
C LEU A 20 5.35 7.39 13.01
N HIS A 21 4.43 8.29 12.69
CA HIS A 21 3.04 8.22 13.09
C HIS A 21 2.13 8.44 11.90
N GLU A 22 1.00 7.73 11.83
CA GLU A 22 0.06 7.78 10.70
C GLU A 22 -0.32 9.21 10.29
N HIS A 23 -0.57 10.10 11.26
CA HIS A 23 -1.02 11.47 11.03
C HIS A 23 0.04 12.41 10.41
N ASP A 24 1.33 12.10 10.61
CA ASP A 24 2.45 12.92 10.13
C ASP A 24 3.34 12.15 9.13
N LEU A 25 2.86 11.00 8.66
CA LEU A 25 3.61 10.14 7.74
C LEU A 25 3.68 10.81 6.36
N ASN A 26 4.89 11.11 5.90
CA ASN A 26 5.10 11.54 4.53
C ASN A 26 5.14 10.34 3.56
N LEU A 27 4.90 10.62 2.27
CA LEU A 27 4.83 9.62 1.21
C LEU A 27 6.08 8.74 1.17
N VAL A 28 7.27 9.34 1.24
CA VAL A 28 8.54 8.63 1.05
C VAL A 28 8.76 7.64 2.19
N ASP A 29 8.66 8.09 3.43
CA ASP A 29 8.89 7.25 4.60
C ASP A 29 7.82 6.17 4.75
N GLY A 30 6.57 6.47 4.42
CA GLY A 30 5.48 5.49 4.45
C GLY A 30 5.64 4.38 3.41
N CYS A 31 6.01 4.73 2.17
CA CYS A 31 6.31 3.73 1.14
C CYS A 31 7.46 2.82 1.59
N GLU A 32 8.51 3.41 2.15
CA GLU A 32 9.68 2.67 2.62
C GLU A 32 9.39 1.77 3.81
N ALA A 33 8.58 2.23 4.75
CA ALA A 33 8.08 1.39 5.83
C ALA A 33 7.30 0.19 5.29
N LEU A 34 6.42 0.38 4.29
CA LEU A 34 5.60 -0.71 3.76
C LEU A 34 6.44 -1.72 2.96
N PHE A 35 7.41 -1.26 2.15
CA PHE A 35 8.33 -2.16 1.45
C PHE A 35 9.14 -3.02 2.43
N ASP A 36 9.64 -2.41 3.50
CA ASP A 36 10.39 -3.14 4.52
C ASP A 36 9.48 -4.07 5.33
N PHE A 37 8.23 -3.68 5.60
CA PHE A 37 7.23 -4.58 6.20
C PHE A 37 6.98 -5.82 5.34
N TYR A 38 6.80 -5.65 4.03
CA TYR A 38 6.62 -6.75 3.09
C TYR A 38 7.84 -7.68 3.02
N ARG A 39 9.05 -7.09 3.10
CA ARG A 39 10.32 -7.84 3.11
C ARG A 39 10.53 -8.63 4.40
N ASP A 40 10.36 -7.98 5.54
CA ASP A 40 10.87 -8.50 6.82
C ASP A 40 9.81 -9.24 7.64
N ARG A 41 8.53 -8.94 7.41
CA ARG A 41 7.41 -9.55 8.13
C ARG A 41 6.53 -10.30 7.14
N ARG A 42 6.70 -11.62 7.12
CA ARG A 42 5.84 -12.53 6.33
C ARG A 42 4.65 -13.01 7.16
N PRO A 43 3.44 -13.07 6.58
CA PRO A 43 2.29 -13.67 7.25
C PRO A 43 2.57 -15.17 7.51
N SER A 44 2.03 -15.70 8.60
CA SER A 44 2.09 -17.13 8.93
C SER A 44 0.82 -17.83 8.45
N GLY A 45 0.96 -19.04 7.91
CA GLY A 45 -0.16 -19.86 7.43
C GLY A 45 0.28 -20.76 6.29
N ARG A 46 -0.37 -21.92 6.14
CA ARG A 46 -0.01 -22.92 5.12
C ARG A 46 -0.16 -22.39 3.70
N VAL A 47 -1.17 -21.55 3.45
CA VAL A 47 -1.43 -20.93 2.15
C VAL A 47 -0.19 -20.20 1.61
N PHE A 48 0.55 -19.48 2.47
CA PHE A 48 1.74 -18.71 2.07
C PHE A 48 2.97 -19.57 1.76
N GLU A 49 2.94 -20.86 2.13
CA GLU A 49 3.98 -21.83 1.76
C GLU A 49 3.70 -22.47 0.39
N GLN A 50 2.47 -22.37 -0.10
CA GLN A 50 1.98 -23.07 -1.28
C GLN A 50 1.65 -22.12 -2.44
N HIS A 51 1.28 -20.89 -2.12
CA HIS A 51 0.79 -19.88 -3.06
C HIS A 51 1.63 -18.61 -2.92
N GLU A 52 2.51 -18.34 -3.89
CA GLU A 52 3.36 -17.16 -3.88
C GLU A 52 2.54 -15.85 -4.02
N ASP A 53 1.40 -15.93 -4.69
CA ASP A 53 0.43 -14.86 -4.90
C ASP A 53 -0.53 -14.64 -3.71
N ALA A 54 -0.38 -15.40 -2.62
CA ALA A 54 -1.17 -15.15 -1.41
C ALA A 54 -0.70 -13.91 -0.63
N ASP A 55 0.47 -13.35 -0.93
CA ASP A 55 1.01 -12.15 -0.28
C ASP A 55 1.71 -11.24 -1.29
N MET A 56 0.98 -10.24 -1.77
CA MET A 56 1.36 -9.36 -2.88
C MET A 56 1.33 -7.88 -2.48
N LEU A 57 2.02 -7.03 -3.25
CA LEU A 57 1.84 -5.58 -3.19
C LEU A 57 1.16 -5.05 -4.43
N LEU A 58 0.37 -4.01 -4.23
CA LEU A 58 -0.29 -3.24 -5.26
C LEU A 58 0.04 -1.76 -5.06
N PHE A 59 0.57 -1.13 -6.10
CA PHE A 59 0.72 0.31 -6.20
C PHE A 59 -0.39 0.86 -7.10
N GLN A 60 -1.15 1.83 -6.63
CA GLN A 60 -2.24 2.46 -7.38
C GLN A 60 -2.19 3.98 -7.25
N TRP A 61 -2.65 4.67 -8.29
CA TRP A 61 -2.89 6.10 -8.23
C TRP A 61 -4.08 6.50 -9.10
N GLY A 62 -4.71 7.62 -8.74
CA GLY A 62 -5.82 8.15 -9.53
C GLY A 62 -6.49 9.36 -8.90
N THR A 63 -7.42 9.97 -9.64
CA THR A 63 -8.29 11.04 -9.14
C THR A 63 -9.69 10.49 -8.94
N PHE A 64 -10.25 10.69 -7.75
CA PHE A 64 -11.55 10.16 -7.35
C PHE A 64 -12.39 11.26 -6.70
N ASP A 65 -13.70 11.23 -6.93
CA ASP A 65 -14.67 12.06 -6.21
C ASP A 65 -15.66 11.17 -5.46
N TRP A 66 -15.51 11.13 -4.14
CA TRP A 66 -16.36 10.36 -3.24
C TRP A 66 -17.51 11.20 -2.66
N GLY A 67 -17.87 12.32 -3.30
CA GLY A 67 -18.96 13.22 -2.91
C GLY A 67 -18.53 14.43 -2.08
N ALA A 68 -17.23 14.60 -1.85
CA ALA A 68 -16.64 15.75 -1.14
C ALA A 68 -15.69 16.57 -2.04
N GLY A 69 -15.78 16.37 -3.36
CA GLY A 69 -14.89 16.96 -4.35
C GLY A 69 -13.74 16.04 -4.72
N GLU A 70 -13.14 16.32 -5.88
CA GLU A 70 -12.03 15.54 -6.42
C GLU A 70 -10.81 15.54 -5.51
N GLN A 71 -10.26 14.35 -5.28
CA GLN A 71 -8.99 14.14 -4.60
C GLN A 71 -8.12 13.21 -5.41
N PHE A 72 -6.81 13.49 -5.43
CA PHE A 72 -5.84 12.56 -5.98
C PHE A 72 -5.39 11.61 -4.88
N ALA A 73 -5.42 10.31 -5.13
CA ALA A 73 -4.98 9.29 -4.20
C ALA A 73 -3.76 8.56 -4.77
N PHE A 74 -2.77 8.35 -3.91
CA PHE A 74 -1.65 7.43 -4.12
C PHE A 74 -1.78 6.32 -3.06
N SER A 75 -1.82 5.06 -3.45
CA SER A 75 -1.94 3.94 -2.52
C SER A 75 -0.85 2.89 -2.75
N LEU A 76 -0.31 2.39 -1.64
CA LEU A 76 0.36 1.11 -1.59
C LEU A 76 -0.43 0.16 -0.70
N THR A 77 -0.88 -0.94 -1.28
CA THR A 77 -1.67 -1.96 -0.60
C THR A 77 -0.88 -3.25 -0.54
N ARG A 78 -0.87 -3.89 0.63
CA ARG A 78 -0.47 -5.29 0.77
C ARG A 78 -1.73 -6.16 0.80
N GLN A 79 -1.85 -7.02 -0.22
CA GLN A 79 -2.95 -7.97 -0.33
C GLN A 79 -2.53 -9.31 0.28
N ILE A 80 -3.37 -9.87 1.15
CA ILE A 80 -3.13 -11.08 1.90
C ILE A 80 -4.33 -12.02 1.73
N ILE A 81 -4.10 -13.15 1.04
CA ILE A 81 -5.09 -14.20 0.84
C ILE A 81 -4.87 -15.27 1.91
N VAL A 82 -5.84 -15.47 2.79
CA VAL A 82 -5.67 -16.27 4.01
C VAL A 82 -6.15 -17.73 3.89
N TYR A 83 -6.88 -18.08 2.83
CA TYR A 83 -7.41 -19.42 2.58
C TYR A 83 -7.06 -19.93 1.17
N GLU A 84 -6.92 -21.26 1.02
CA GLU A 84 -6.61 -21.91 -0.27
C GLU A 84 -7.79 -21.77 -1.27
N ASP A 85 -9.03 -21.80 -0.79
CA ASP A 85 -10.27 -21.66 -1.58
C ASP A 85 -10.86 -20.23 -1.48
N ALA A 86 -10.01 -19.22 -1.27
CA ALA A 86 -10.45 -17.85 -1.01
C ALA A 86 -11.33 -17.29 -2.14
N GLU A 87 -12.55 -16.87 -1.79
CA GLU A 87 -13.37 -15.97 -2.61
C GLU A 87 -13.00 -14.51 -2.32
N ASP A 88 -13.59 -13.53 -3.01
CA ASP A 88 -13.24 -12.11 -2.84
C ASP A 88 -13.35 -11.64 -1.36
N GLU A 89 -14.28 -12.22 -0.60
CA GLU A 89 -14.49 -11.95 0.84
C GLU A 89 -13.33 -12.42 1.74
N ASP A 90 -12.42 -13.25 1.21
CA ASP A 90 -11.27 -13.82 1.91
C ASP A 90 -9.94 -13.10 1.56
N ILE A 91 -10.01 -12.06 0.74
CA ILE A 91 -8.88 -11.22 0.38
C ILE A 91 -8.80 -10.05 1.36
N TRP A 92 -7.78 -10.04 2.21
CA TRP A 92 -7.55 -8.93 3.15
C TRP A 92 -6.54 -7.94 2.59
N GLN A 93 -6.78 -6.65 2.78
CA GLN A 93 -5.94 -5.58 2.27
C GLN A 93 -5.49 -4.67 3.40
N LEU A 94 -4.17 -4.50 3.55
CA LEU A 94 -3.58 -3.40 4.32
C LEU A 94 -3.20 -2.29 3.35
N SER A 95 -3.99 -1.22 3.30
CA SER A 95 -3.80 -0.10 2.38
C SER A 95 -3.22 1.10 3.11
N LEU A 96 -2.13 1.64 2.57
CA LEU A 96 -1.57 2.93 2.96
C LEU A 96 -1.83 3.93 1.83
N THR A 97 -2.80 4.81 2.03
CA THR A 97 -3.25 5.79 1.04
C THR A 97 -2.86 7.20 1.47
N PHE A 98 -2.28 7.95 0.54
CA PHE A 98 -2.00 9.37 0.67
C PHE A 98 -2.93 10.15 -0.25
N GLU A 99 -3.71 11.07 0.32
CA GLU A 99 -4.62 11.95 -0.41
C GLU A 99 -4.01 13.33 -0.58
N PHE A 100 -4.22 13.90 -1.77
CA PHE A 100 -3.72 15.20 -2.19
C PHE A 100 -4.86 16.05 -2.77
N GLU A 101 -4.67 17.37 -2.76
CA GLU A 101 -5.53 18.27 -3.52
C GLU A 101 -5.45 17.96 -5.01
N ALA A 102 -6.57 17.66 -5.67
CA ALA A 102 -6.56 17.51 -7.11
C ALA A 102 -6.27 18.87 -7.79
N ASN A 103 -5.06 19.00 -8.33
CA ASN A 103 -4.64 20.10 -9.20
C ASN A 103 -4.34 19.56 -10.61
N ASP A 104 -4.04 20.46 -11.55
CA ASP A 104 -3.86 20.06 -12.95
C ASP A 104 -2.64 19.13 -13.16
N ASP A 105 -1.59 19.29 -12.36
CA ASP A 105 -0.42 18.41 -12.41
C ASP A 105 -0.78 16.99 -12.01
N LEU A 106 -1.51 16.82 -10.90
CA LEU A 106 -1.95 15.50 -10.42
C LEU A 106 -3.02 14.89 -11.32
N ARG A 107 -3.97 15.68 -11.85
CA ARG A 107 -4.95 15.19 -12.82
C ARG A 107 -4.29 14.65 -14.09
N SER A 108 -3.23 15.30 -14.55
CA SER A 108 -2.51 14.90 -15.77
C SER A 108 -1.83 13.52 -15.67
N LEU A 109 -1.62 13.02 -14.45
CA LEU A 109 -1.08 11.68 -14.19
C LEU A 109 -2.06 10.56 -14.58
N GLY A 110 -3.34 10.88 -14.72
CA GLY A 110 -4.40 9.90 -14.96
C GLY A 110 -4.50 8.89 -13.82
N ASN A 111 -4.91 7.67 -14.18
CA ASN A 111 -5.00 6.55 -13.25
C ASN A 111 -4.08 5.43 -13.70
N GLY A 112 -3.62 4.62 -12.75
CA GLY A 112 -2.86 3.43 -13.06
C GLY A 112 -2.57 2.57 -11.85
N ASP A 113 -2.05 1.38 -12.14
CA ASP A 113 -1.67 0.41 -11.14
C ASP A 113 -0.42 -0.38 -11.55
N LYS A 114 0.21 -0.99 -10.54
CA LYS A 114 1.28 -1.95 -10.74
C LYS A 114 1.28 -2.97 -9.59
N TRP A 115 1.31 -4.24 -9.94
CA TRP A 115 1.46 -5.35 -9.01
C TRP A 115 2.92 -5.76 -8.79
N CYS A 116 3.17 -6.28 -7.58
CA CYS A 116 4.35 -7.03 -7.14
C CYS A 116 3.83 -8.37 -6.62
N HIS A 117 4.01 -9.44 -7.39
CA HIS A 117 3.41 -10.74 -7.08
C HIS A 117 4.21 -11.56 -6.08
N SER A 118 5.48 -11.19 -5.84
CA SER A 118 6.34 -11.96 -4.96
C SER A 118 7.46 -11.13 -4.33
N LEU A 119 8.10 -11.69 -3.31
CA LEU A 119 9.26 -11.08 -2.66
C LEU A 119 10.45 -10.90 -3.61
N LEU A 120 10.57 -11.75 -4.64
CA LEU A 120 11.63 -11.66 -5.65
C LEU A 120 11.48 -10.42 -6.54
N GLU A 121 10.26 -9.97 -6.76
CA GLU A 121 9.95 -8.79 -7.57
C GLU A 121 10.15 -7.47 -6.81
N LEU A 122 10.17 -7.52 -5.47
CA LEU A 122 10.22 -6.34 -4.61
C LEU A 122 11.32 -5.32 -4.98
N PRO A 123 12.58 -5.70 -5.31
CA PRO A 123 13.60 -4.72 -5.66
C PRO A 123 13.26 -3.89 -6.90
N GLU A 124 12.77 -4.54 -7.96
CA GLU A 124 12.38 -3.84 -9.19
C GLU A 124 11.04 -3.12 -9.04
N PHE A 125 10.11 -3.65 -8.26
CA PHE A 125 8.86 -2.96 -7.91
C PHE A 125 9.12 -1.67 -7.14
N ARG A 126 9.93 -1.71 -6.08
CA ARG A 126 10.32 -0.54 -5.28
C ARG A 126 10.98 0.54 -6.15
N LYS A 127 11.83 0.12 -7.09
CA LYS A 127 12.46 1.01 -8.07
C LYS A 127 11.48 1.57 -9.09
N TYR A 128 10.50 0.78 -9.54
CA TYR A 128 9.42 1.24 -10.40
C TYR A 128 8.60 2.32 -9.71
N VAL A 129 8.11 2.06 -8.49
CA VAL A 129 7.33 3.03 -7.70
C VAL A 129 8.10 4.34 -7.57
N ARG A 130 9.35 4.30 -7.11
CA ARG A 130 10.20 5.50 -6.94
C ARG A 130 10.47 6.28 -8.23
N ARG A 131 10.48 5.60 -9.38
CA ARG A 131 10.73 6.21 -10.70
C ARG A 131 9.46 6.64 -11.41
N SER A 132 8.29 6.21 -10.93
CA SER A 132 7.01 6.59 -11.50
C SER A 132 6.82 8.11 -11.43
N THR A 133 6.19 8.67 -12.46
CA THR A 133 5.81 10.09 -12.45
C THR A 133 4.89 10.39 -11.28
N ALA A 134 3.96 9.48 -10.96
CA ALA A 134 3.04 9.61 -9.83
C ALA A 134 3.79 9.77 -8.49
N PHE A 135 4.75 8.90 -8.17
CA PHE A 135 5.54 9.03 -6.95
C PHE A 135 6.32 10.34 -6.91
N ARG A 136 7.00 10.70 -8.00
CA ARG A 136 7.83 11.92 -8.05
C ARG A 136 7.02 13.18 -7.85
N VAL A 137 5.88 13.30 -8.53
CA VAL A 137 5.00 14.46 -8.39
C VAL A 137 4.39 14.49 -6.99
N CYS A 138 3.85 13.36 -6.49
CA CYS A 138 3.26 13.31 -5.15
C CYS A 138 4.28 13.61 -4.04
N ALA A 139 5.55 13.22 -4.19
CA ALA A 139 6.61 13.50 -3.23
C ALA A 139 6.94 15.01 -3.10
N GLU A 140 6.58 15.80 -4.11
CA GLU A 140 6.73 17.26 -4.11
C GLU A 140 5.47 17.99 -3.61
N HIS A 141 4.37 17.25 -3.39
CA HIS A 141 3.10 17.80 -2.94
C HIS A 141 2.89 17.55 -1.44
N GLN A 142 2.17 18.47 -0.80
CA GLN A 142 1.76 18.30 0.59
C GLN A 142 0.65 17.23 0.66
N VAL A 143 0.89 16.19 1.46
CA VAL A 143 -0.12 15.21 1.83
C VAL A 143 -1.21 15.93 2.64
N ARG A 144 -2.46 15.83 2.20
CA ARG A 144 -3.61 16.34 2.95
C ARG A 144 -4.06 15.38 4.03
N ARG A 145 -4.05 14.09 3.70
CA ARG A 145 -4.49 13.02 4.58
C ARG A 145 -3.69 11.76 4.28
N THR A 146 -3.33 11.06 5.34
CA THR A 146 -2.85 9.70 5.29
C THR A 146 -3.92 8.80 5.88
N LEU A 147 -4.21 7.70 5.20
CA LEU A 147 -5.15 6.69 5.61
C LEU A 147 -4.41 5.36 5.69
N LEU A 148 -4.40 4.75 6.87
CA LEU A 148 -4.04 3.36 7.02
C LEU A 148 -5.32 2.56 7.25
N GLU A 149 -5.60 1.55 6.43
CA GLU A 149 -6.82 0.75 6.52
C GLU A 149 -6.50 -0.73 6.42
N TYR A 150 -7.22 -1.56 7.18
CA TYR A 150 -7.13 -3.02 7.10
C TYR A 150 -8.52 -3.64 7.15
N GLY A 151 -8.89 -4.34 6.09
CA GLY A 151 -10.21 -4.95 5.92
C GLY A 151 -10.25 -5.94 4.76
N ALA A 152 -11.38 -6.62 4.61
CA ALA A 152 -11.66 -7.44 3.42
C ALA A 152 -11.81 -6.55 2.18
N ALA A 153 -11.38 -7.04 1.02
CA ALA A 153 -11.68 -6.43 -0.26
C ALA A 153 -13.18 -6.58 -0.52
N GLY A 154 -13.92 -5.47 -0.52
CA GLY A 154 -15.38 -5.43 -0.64
C GLY A 154 -15.88 -4.10 -1.16
#